data_AF-A0A448MKV3-F1
#
_entry.id   AF-A0A448MKV3-F1
#
_cell.length_a   1.000
_cell.length_b   1.000
_cell.length_c   1.000
_cell.angle_alpha   90.00
_cell.angle_beta   90.00
_cell.angle_gamma   90.00
#
_symmetry.space_group_name_H-M   'P 1'
#
loop_
_entity.id
_entity.type
_entity.pdbx_description
1 polymer ?
#
loop_
_entity_poly.entity_id
_entity_poly.type
_entity_poly.pdbx_seq_one_letter_code
_entity_poly.pdbx_strand_id
1 'polypeptide(L)'
;MDKFPLSELAEGQLNDESEHFGYYVHKGLFEEYAEFGRGHGHDLAPFDMYHKARGLRWPVVDGKETLWRYREGYDPYVKEGESVAFYGYPDKKRLSLPYLMNRRQNHRMQNLICGYQPVVFSNTGIQAV
;
A
#
# COMPACT_ATOMS: atom_id res chain seq x y z
N MET A 1 6.00 -11.91 16.54
CA MET A 1 4.70 -12.10 17.21
C MET A 1 4.61 -11.58 18.64
N ASP A 2 5.02 -12.32 19.68
CA ASP A 2 4.56 -12.07 21.08
C ASP A 2 5.32 -10.95 21.84
N LYS A 3 5.90 -10.01 21.09
CA LYS A 3 6.84 -9.01 21.63
C LYS A 3 6.14 -7.82 22.31
N PHE A 4 4.84 -7.61 22.07
CA PHE A 4 4.11 -6.42 22.49
C PHE A 4 3.01 -6.77 23.50
N PRO A 5 3.05 -6.19 24.72
CA PRO A 5 2.06 -6.47 25.77
C PRO A 5 0.71 -5.82 25.46
N LEU A 6 -0.36 -6.34 26.08
CA LEU A 6 -1.71 -5.79 25.95
C LEU A 6 -1.84 -4.35 26.47
N SER A 7 -0.92 -3.88 27.32
CA SER A 7 -0.92 -2.50 27.81
C SER A 7 -0.70 -1.46 26.71
N GLU A 8 -0.22 -1.87 25.54
CA GLU A 8 -0.03 -0.98 24.38
C GLU A 8 -1.28 -0.88 23.48
N LEU A 9 -2.36 -1.60 23.80
CA LEU A 9 -3.63 -1.49 23.08
C LEU A 9 -4.20 -0.08 23.26
N ALA A 10 -4.60 0.54 22.14
CA ALA A 10 -5.32 1.80 22.17
C ALA A 10 -6.73 1.59 22.77
N GLU A 11 -7.10 2.44 23.72
CA GLU A 11 -8.41 2.41 24.36
C GLU A 11 -9.54 2.56 23.33
N GLY A 12 -10.56 1.70 23.41
CA GLY A 12 -11.75 1.76 22.56
C GLY A 12 -11.64 1.10 21.18
N GLN A 13 -10.57 0.33 20.90
CA GLN A 13 -10.46 -0.47 19.68
C GLN A 13 -10.99 -1.90 19.91
N LEU A 14 -11.79 -2.41 18.97
CA LEU A 14 -12.27 -3.79 18.99
C LEU A 14 -11.12 -4.72 18.54
N ASN A 15 -10.53 -5.44 19.50
CA ASN A 15 -9.39 -6.33 19.26
C ASN A 15 -9.58 -7.67 19.98
N ASP A 16 -10.69 -8.36 19.68
CA ASP A 16 -11.06 -9.65 20.28
C ASP A 16 -9.93 -10.68 20.18
N GLU A 17 -9.20 -10.70 19.05
CA GLU A 17 -8.04 -11.57 18.83
C GLU A 17 -6.92 -11.28 19.84
N SER A 18 -6.61 -10.01 20.11
CA SER A 18 -5.53 -9.65 21.04
C SER A 18 -5.90 -10.03 22.47
N GLU A 19 -7.16 -9.85 22.88
CA GLU A 19 -7.66 -10.30 24.18
C GLU A 19 -7.62 -11.83 24.32
N HIS A 20 -7.96 -12.56 23.25
CA HIS A 20 -7.93 -14.03 23.25
C HIS A 20 -6.51 -14.58 23.41
N PHE A 21 -5.54 -14.01 22.69
CA PHE A 21 -4.15 -14.50 22.69
C PHE A 21 -3.30 -13.94 23.83
N GLY A 22 -3.72 -12.86 24.49
CA GLY A 22 -3.03 -12.30 25.66
C GLY A 22 -1.88 -11.33 25.32
N TYR A 23 -1.74 -10.91 24.06
CA TYR A 23 -0.72 -9.97 23.58
C TYR A 23 -1.21 -9.21 22.35
N TYR A 24 -0.52 -8.12 21.96
CA TYR A 24 -0.95 -7.28 20.85
C TYR A 24 -0.56 -7.86 19.49
N VAL A 25 -1.40 -8.77 18.99
CA VAL A 25 -1.17 -9.53 17.74
C VAL A 25 -0.97 -8.63 16.52
N HIS A 26 -1.84 -7.64 16.33
CA HIS A 26 -1.82 -6.77 15.15
C HIS A 26 -0.51 -5.97 15.01
N LYS A 27 -0.03 -5.39 16.12
CA LYS A 27 1.24 -4.65 16.14
C LYS A 27 2.41 -5.58 15.85
N GLY A 28 2.40 -6.78 16.43
CA GLY A 28 3.39 -7.81 16.14
C GLY A 28 3.43 -8.20 14.66
N LEU A 29 2.27 -8.39 14.03
CA LEU A 29 2.15 -8.84 12.63
C LEU A 29 2.65 -7.75 11.70
N PHE A 30 2.28 -6.51 11.99
CA PHE A 30 2.67 -5.37 11.20
C PHE A 30 4.18 -5.12 11.26
N GLU A 31 4.79 -5.13 12.44
CA GLU A 31 6.23 -4.88 12.57
C GLU A 31 7.07 -5.99 11.94
N GLU A 32 6.64 -7.25 12.06
CA GLU A 32 7.27 -8.39 11.39
C GLU A 32 7.15 -8.29 9.86
N TYR A 33 5.99 -7.87 9.36
CA TYR A 33 5.80 -7.58 7.93
C TYR A 33 6.63 -6.38 7.46
N ALA A 34 6.75 -5.34 8.28
CA ALA A 34 7.48 -4.11 7.95
C ALA A 34 8.98 -4.35 7.81
N GLU A 35 9.55 -5.32 8.52
CA GLU A 35 10.96 -5.71 8.38
C GLU A 35 11.32 -6.11 6.94
N PHE A 36 10.40 -6.73 6.18
CA PHE A 36 10.65 -7.08 4.78
C PHE A 36 10.77 -5.86 3.85
N GLY A 37 10.02 -4.80 4.14
CA GLY A 37 9.96 -3.60 3.30
C GLY A 37 11.04 -2.56 3.62
N ARG A 38 11.47 -2.50 4.89
CA ARG A 38 12.46 -1.53 5.38
C ARG A 38 13.83 -1.76 4.73
N GLY A 39 14.42 -0.70 4.20
CA GLY A 39 15.69 -0.72 3.47
C GLY A 39 15.57 -1.17 2.00
N HIS A 40 14.40 -1.61 1.55
CA HIS A 40 14.17 -2.10 0.18
C HIS A 40 13.25 -1.18 -0.64
N GLY A 41 13.04 0.07 -0.19
CA GLY A 41 12.21 1.06 -0.88
C GLY A 41 10.71 0.88 -0.65
N HIS A 42 10.32 -0.01 0.25
CA HIS A 42 8.96 -0.31 0.69
C HIS A 42 8.79 -0.02 2.19
N ASP A 43 9.43 1.05 2.66
CA ASP A 43 9.58 1.38 4.07
C ASP A 43 8.24 1.80 4.69
N LEU A 44 7.74 0.95 5.57
CA LEU A 44 6.58 1.24 6.40
C LEU A 44 7.01 2.00 7.65
N ALA A 45 6.24 3.02 8.02
CA ALA A 45 6.42 3.74 9.28
C ALA A 45 6.20 2.79 10.48
N PRO A 46 6.63 3.16 11.69
CA PRO A 46 6.26 2.42 12.90
C PRO A 46 4.74 2.34 13.04
N PHE A 47 4.22 1.19 13.49
CA PHE A 47 2.78 0.93 13.63
C PHE A 47 2.02 2.06 14.35
N ASP A 48 2.58 2.55 15.45
CA ASP A 48 1.97 3.60 16.28
C ASP A 48 1.80 4.94 15.55
N MET A 49 2.59 5.18 14.49
CA MET A 49 2.51 6.40 13.69
C MET A 49 1.25 6.42 12.82
N TYR A 50 0.81 5.25 12.34
CA TYR A 50 -0.43 5.12 11.55
C TYR A 50 -1.68 5.36 12.39
N HIS A 51 -1.66 5.08 13.68
CA HIS A 51 -2.77 5.41 14.58
C HIS A 51 -2.91 6.92 14.85
N LYS A 52 -1.84 7.70 14.67
CA LYS A 52 -1.84 9.16 14.86
C LYS A 52 -2.12 9.91 13.56
N ALA A 53 -1.64 9.38 12.43
CA ALA A 53 -1.76 9.99 11.12
C ALA A 53 -3.05 9.55 10.40
N ARG A 54 -3.54 10.37 9.47
CA ARG A 54 -4.62 9.97 8.54
C ARG A 54 -4.05 9.26 7.31
N GLY A 55 -3.38 8.14 7.56
CA GLY A 55 -2.59 7.43 6.56
C GLY A 55 -1.27 8.12 6.24
N LEU A 56 -0.29 7.32 5.81
CA LEU A 56 1.03 7.77 5.37
C LEU A 56 1.38 7.06 4.07
N ARG A 57 2.03 7.78 3.15
CA ARG A 57 2.51 7.18 1.90
C ARG A 57 3.92 6.65 2.06
N TRP A 58 4.09 5.37 1.77
CA TRP A 58 5.39 4.72 1.74
C TRP A 58 6.15 5.08 0.45
N PRO A 59 7.49 5.06 0.44
CA PRO A 59 8.37 4.77 1.59
C PRO A 59 8.42 5.93 2.60
N VAL A 60 8.40 5.58 3.89
CA VAL A 60 8.56 6.53 5.01
C VAL A 60 9.98 6.41 5.55
N VAL A 61 10.84 7.34 5.17
CA VAL A 61 12.26 7.40 5.60
C VAL A 61 12.43 8.56 6.56
N ASP A 62 13.09 8.35 7.69
CA ASP A 62 13.25 9.33 8.77
C ASP A 62 11.93 9.99 9.23
N GLY A 63 10.83 9.23 9.18
CA GLY A 63 9.50 9.71 9.55
C GLY A 63 8.86 10.68 8.55
N LYS A 64 9.44 10.87 7.37
CA LYS A 64 8.86 11.67 6.28
C LYS A 64 8.29 10.77 5.20
N GLU A 65 7.06 11.04 4.78
CA GLU A 65 6.44 10.36 3.65
C GLU A 65 7.04 10.79 2.30
N THR A 66 7.07 9.87 1.35
CA THR A 66 7.53 10.15 -0.01
C THR A 66 6.35 10.47 -0.94
N LEU A 67 6.31 11.69 -1.47
CA LEU A 67 5.24 12.16 -2.38
C LEU A 67 5.38 11.61 -3.80
N TRP A 68 6.62 11.59 -4.29
CA TRP A 68 6.98 11.21 -5.64
C TRP A 68 8.14 10.22 -5.61
N ARG A 69 7.93 9.06 -6.19
CA ARG A 69 8.95 8.01 -6.31
C ARG A 69 9.75 8.15 -7.59
N TYR A 70 10.97 7.64 -7.56
CA TYR A 70 11.93 7.61 -8.68
C TYR A 70 12.47 8.97 -9.11
N ARG A 71 12.18 10.06 -8.39
CA ARG A 71 12.64 11.41 -8.73
C ARG A 71 13.63 11.93 -7.71
N GLU A 72 14.72 12.49 -8.22
CA GLU A 72 15.75 13.14 -7.40
C GLU A 72 15.16 14.27 -6.54
N GLY A 73 15.63 14.38 -5.30
CA GLY A 73 15.20 15.36 -4.31
C GLY A 73 13.91 15.03 -3.57
N TYR A 74 13.08 14.13 -4.11
CA TYR A 74 11.84 13.70 -3.47
C TYR A 74 11.90 12.27 -2.93
N ASP A 75 12.62 11.40 -3.64
CA ASP A 75 12.80 10.01 -3.25
C ASP A 75 14.19 9.82 -2.63
N PRO A 76 14.28 9.39 -1.35
CA PRO A 76 15.55 9.12 -0.67
C PRO A 76 16.39 8.02 -1.35
N TYR A 77 15.79 7.16 -2.17
CA TYR A 77 16.49 6.05 -2.83
C TYR A 77 17.14 6.45 -4.16
N VAL A 78 16.90 7.66 -4.66
CA VAL A 78 17.48 8.16 -5.90
C VAL A 78 18.81 8.85 -5.60
N LYS A 79 19.87 8.41 -6.28
CA LYS A 79 21.20 9.03 -6.14
C LYS A 79 21.21 10.42 -6.76
N GLU A 80 21.98 11.33 -6.16
CA GLU A 80 22.23 12.66 -6.71
C GLU A 80 22.81 12.56 -8.13
N GLY A 81 22.25 13.33 -9.06
CA GLY A 81 22.63 13.35 -10.47
C GLY A 81 21.92 12.34 -11.37
N GLU A 82 21.06 11.45 -10.84
CA GLU A 82 20.31 10.52 -11.69
C GLU A 82 18.98 11.11 -12.21
N SER A 83 18.49 12.24 -11.69
CA SER A 83 17.21 12.92 -12.02
C SER A 83 15.95 12.05 -11.91
N VAL A 84 15.89 10.96 -12.67
CA VAL A 84 14.90 9.88 -12.61
C VAL A 84 15.60 8.52 -12.63
N ALA A 85 15.32 7.66 -11.65
CA ALA A 85 15.92 6.32 -11.56
C ALA A 85 14.88 5.26 -11.18
N PHE A 86 14.63 4.29 -12.07
CA PHE A 86 13.72 3.17 -11.79
C PHE A 86 14.47 2.02 -11.10
N TYR A 87 14.83 2.18 -9.83
CA TYR A 87 15.63 1.22 -9.06
C TYR A 87 15.00 -0.18 -8.88
N GLY A 88 13.75 -0.41 -9.30
CA GLY A 88 13.15 -1.73 -9.38
C GLY A 88 13.69 -2.60 -10.53
N TYR A 89 14.37 -2.00 -11.50
CA TYR A 89 15.03 -2.70 -12.59
C TYR A 89 16.56 -2.54 -12.50
N PRO A 90 17.33 -3.58 -12.87
CA PRO A 90 18.79 -3.53 -12.80
C PRO A 90 19.39 -2.45 -13.73
N ASP A 91 18.72 -2.13 -14.84
CA ASP A 91 19.12 -1.11 -15.80
C ASP A 91 18.59 0.30 -15.46
N LYS A 92 17.84 0.43 -14.35
CA LYS A 92 17.19 1.65 -13.86
C LYS A 92 16.28 2.36 -14.87
N LYS A 93 15.80 1.63 -15.89
CA LYS A 93 14.96 2.19 -16.96
C LYS A 93 13.57 1.60 -16.94
N ARG A 94 12.61 2.33 -17.52
CA ARG A 94 11.25 1.86 -17.71
C ARG A 94 11.20 0.89 -18.89
N LEU A 95 10.51 -0.24 -18.71
CA LEU A 95 10.18 -1.13 -19.81
C LEU A 95 9.13 -0.49 -20.76
N SER A 96 9.23 -0.78 -22.04
CA SER A 96 8.23 -0.41 -23.06
C SER A 96 7.63 -1.66 -23.66
N LEU A 97 6.30 -1.78 -23.65
CA LEU A 97 5.57 -2.90 -24.25
C LEU A 97 4.82 -2.45 -25.50
N PRO A 98 4.75 -3.29 -26.54
CA PRO A 98 3.96 -3.00 -27.73
C PRO A 98 2.46 -3.14 -27.45
N TYR A 99 1.65 -2.42 -28.22
CA TYR A 99 0.21 -2.61 -28.23
C TYR A 99 -0.13 -4.00 -28.80
N LEU A 100 -0.93 -4.77 -28.05
CA LEU A 100 -1.46 -6.06 -28.50
C LEU A 100 -2.96 -5.91 -28.77
N MET A 101 -3.37 -6.32 -29.98
CA MET A 101 -4.77 -6.31 -30.35
C MET A 101 -5.53 -7.32 -29.49
N ASN A 102 -6.67 -6.91 -28.93
CA ASN A 102 -7.56 -7.81 -28.21
C ASN A 102 -8.05 -8.93 -29.16
N ARG A 103 -8.25 -10.15 -28.64
CA ARG A 103 -8.91 -11.23 -29.38
C ARG A 103 -10.36 -10.83 -29.68
N ARG A 104 -10.58 -10.16 -30.82
CA ARG A 104 -11.94 -9.82 -31.27
C ARG A 104 -12.71 -11.09 -31.59
N GLN A 105 -13.98 -11.07 -31.21
CA GLN A 105 -14.96 -12.12 -31.40
C GLN A 105 -15.34 -12.27 -32.88
N ASN A 106 -15.81 -13.47 -33.22
CA ASN A 106 -16.22 -13.85 -34.58
C ASN A 106 -17.39 -13.00 -35.11
N HIS A 107 -17.70 -13.14 -36.40
CA HIS A 107 -18.78 -12.42 -37.10
C HIS A 107 -20.19 -12.47 -36.45
N ARG A 108 -20.44 -13.33 -35.45
CA ARG A 108 -21.71 -13.41 -34.71
C ARG A 108 -21.84 -12.39 -33.59
N MET A 109 -20.74 -11.86 -33.04
CA MET A 109 -20.80 -10.84 -31.98
C MET A 109 -20.40 -9.48 -32.54
N GLN A 110 -21.42 -8.65 -32.80
CA GLN A 110 -21.29 -7.36 -33.47
C GLN A 110 -20.97 -6.22 -32.49
N ASN A 111 -21.26 -6.41 -31.20
CA ASN A 111 -21.11 -5.39 -30.15
C ASN A 111 -20.09 -5.82 -29.09
N LEU A 112 -19.30 -4.88 -28.61
CA LEU A 112 -18.44 -5.05 -27.44
C LEU A 112 -19.27 -4.81 -26.17
N ILE A 113 -19.16 -5.70 -25.19
CA ILE A 113 -19.76 -5.54 -23.87
C ILE A 113 -18.68 -5.08 -22.89
N CYS A 114 -18.95 -4.00 -22.15
CA CYS A 114 -18.10 -3.49 -21.09
C CYS A 114 -18.93 -3.35 -19.82
N GLY A 115 -18.49 -3.97 -18.73
CA GLY A 115 -19.16 -3.89 -17.42
C GLY A 115 -18.77 -2.63 -16.66
N TYR A 116 -19.68 -2.15 -15.80
CA TYR A 116 -19.44 -1.02 -14.89
C TYR A 116 -20.02 -1.36 -13.52
N GLN A 117 -19.44 -0.78 -12.47
CA GLN A 117 -19.94 -0.89 -11.10
C GLN A 117 -20.82 0.34 -10.79
N PRO A 118 -22.16 0.19 -10.68
CA PRO A 118 -23.03 1.32 -10.39
C PRO A 118 -22.94 1.71 -8.91
N VAL A 119 -23.02 3.01 -8.63
CA VAL A 119 -23.24 3.50 -7.26
C VAL A 119 -24.73 3.42 -6.97
N VAL A 120 -25.14 2.51 -6.08
CA VAL A 120 -26.53 2.37 -5.64
C VAL A 120 -26.74 3.27 -4.43
N PHE A 121 -27.58 4.30 -4.57
CA PHE A 121 -27.99 5.14 -3.46
C PHE A 121 -29.27 4.58 -2.83
N SER A 122 -29.20 4.07 -1.61
CA SER A 122 -30.38 3.78 -0.79
C SER A 122 -30.74 5.03 0.02
N ASN A 123 -32.05 5.26 0.26
CA ASN A 123 -32.55 6.37 1.08
C ASN A 123 -32.21 6.23 2.59
N THR A 124 -31.37 5.26 2.97
CA THR A 124 -30.99 4.93 4.34
C THR A 124 -29.47 4.92 4.51
N GLY A 125 -28.81 5.96 4.01
CA GLY A 125 -27.37 6.16 4.21
C GLY A 125 -26.47 5.24 3.38
N ILE A 126 -25.25 5.71 3.17
CA ILE A 126 -24.24 5.07 2.32
C ILE A 126 -23.85 3.72 2.95
N GLN A 127 -24.21 2.61 2.33
CA GLN A 127 -23.55 1.32 2.54
C GLN A 127 -22.68 1.05 1.31
N ALA A 128 -21.36 1.05 1.51
CA ALA A 128 -20.45 0.42 0.56
C ALA A 128 -20.66 -1.10 0.65
N VAL A 129 -20.88 -1.75 -0.49
CA VAL A 129 -20.95 -3.21 -0.63
C VAL A 129 -19.54 -3.77 -0.66
#